data_AF-A0A919X646-F1
#
_entry.id   AF-A0A919X646-F1
#
_cell.length_a   1.000
_cell.length_b   1.000
_cell.length_c   1.000
_cell.angle_alpha   90.00
_cell.angle_beta   90.00
_cell.angle_gamma   90.00
#
_symmetry.space_group_name_H-M   'P 1'
#
loop_
_entity.id
_entity.type
_entity.pdbx_description
1 polymer ?
#
loop_
_entity_poly.entity_id
_entity_poly.type
_entity_poly.pdbx_seq_one_letter_code
_entity_poly.pdbx_strand_id
1 'polypeptide(L)'
;MDKKKLRYAILKEVDKGNLLLDEKDFEVDQKNFDAQVKFLVEEGYLKGLFKGDGRLWFNEHTVRLTEAGEDYLSENSTFNKTYTGLKEIRDWLKL
;
A
#
# COMPACT_ATOMS: atom_id res chain seq x y z
N MET A 1 -3.72 5.23 13.91
CA MET A 1 -3.22 4.51 12.72
C MET A 1 -2.32 5.44 11.95
N ASP A 2 -1.08 5.03 11.72
CA ASP A 2 -0.12 5.83 10.95
C ASP A 2 -0.35 5.65 9.44
N LYS A 3 -0.66 6.76 8.75
CA LYS A 3 -0.93 6.78 7.31
C LYS A 3 0.33 6.51 6.48
N LYS A 4 1.50 6.97 6.92
CA LYS A 4 2.77 6.74 6.22
C LYS A 4 3.13 5.27 6.27
N LYS A 5 2.95 4.64 7.43
CA LYS A 5 3.14 3.20 7.59
C LYS A 5 2.20 2.39 6.70
N LEU A 6 0.91 2.75 6.63
CA LEU A 6 -0.04 2.07 5.73
C LEU A 6 0.37 2.21 4.26
N ARG A 7 0.74 3.41 3.81
CA ARG A 7 1.24 3.64 2.44
C ARG A 7 2.49 2.82 2.15
N TYR A 8 3.45 2.82 3.08
CA TYR A 8 4.66 2.04 2.99
C TYR A 8 4.35 0.54 2.84
N ALA A 9 3.47 0.01 3.70
CA ALA A 9 3.10 -1.39 3.65
C ALA A 9 2.42 -1.77 2.33
N ILE A 10 1.48 -0.95 1.84
CA ILE A 10 0.83 -1.17 0.53
C ILE A 10 1.87 -1.27 -0.58
N LEU A 11 2.75 -0.27 -0.68
CA LEU A 11 3.82 -0.28 -1.69
C LEU A 11 4.76 -1.47 -1.52
N LYS A 12 5.10 -1.84 -0.27
CA LYS A 12 6.02 -2.93 0.01
C LYS A 12 5.44 -4.29 -0.35
N GLU A 13 4.14 -4.47 -0.20
CA GLU A 13 3.48 -5.72 -0.59
C GLU A 13 3.37 -5.83 -2.12
N VAL A 14 3.11 -4.72 -2.83
CA VAL A 14 3.18 -4.71 -4.30
C VAL A 14 4.62 -5.00 -4.79
N ASP A 15 5.64 -4.42 -4.15
CA ASP A 15 7.07 -4.70 -4.43
C ASP A 15 7.42 -6.18 -4.24
N LYS A 16 6.79 -6.87 -3.29
CA LYS A 16 6.91 -8.32 -3.08
C LYS A 16 6.09 -9.17 -4.06
N GLY A 17 5.30 -8.55 -4.94
CA GLY A 17 4.42 -9.25 -5.88
C GLY A 17 3.04 -9.62 -5.34
N ASN A 18 2.63 -9.07 -4.18
CA ASN A 18 1.28 -9.23 -3.67
C ASN A 18 0.37 -8.19 -4.33
N LEU A 19 -0.41 -8.62 -5.31
CA LEU A 19 -1.17 -7.75 -6.22
C LEU A 19 -2.70 -7.86 -6.09
N LEU A 20 -3.18 -8.64 -5.12
CA LEU A 20 -4.61 -8.79 -4.80
C LEU A 20 -4.85 -8.34 -3.36
N LEU A 21 -4.55 -7.06 -3.10
CA LEU A 21 -4.62 -6.45 -1.77
C LEU A 21 -5.97 -5.76 -1.54
N ASP A 22 -6.55 -5.94 -0.35
CA ASP A 22 -7.74 -5.23 0.11
C ASP A 22 -7.57 -4.65 1.53
N GLU A 23 -8.58 -3.93 2.05
CA GLU A 23 -8.50 -3.33 3.38
C GLU A 23 -8.39 -4.35 4.54
N LYS A 24 -8.84 -5.59 4.32
CA LYS A 24 -8.85 -6.65 5.33
C LYS A 24 -7.47 -7.23 5.52
N ASP A 25 -6.68 -7.33 4.44
CA ASP A 25 -5.26 -7.72 4.52
C ASP A 25 -4.47 -6.82 5.46
N PHE A 26 -4.84 -5.54 5.53
CA PHE A 26 -4.20 -4.52 6.37
C PHE A 26 -4.89 -4.35 7.73
N GLU A 27 -6.00 -5.06 7.97
CA GLU A 27 -6.87 -4.89 9.14
C GLU A 27 -7.27 -3.42 9.42
N VAL A 28 -7.57 -2.67 8.36
CA VAL A 28 -7.99 -1.27 8.44
C VAL A 28 -9.41 -1.10 7.90
N ASP A 29 -10.04 0.05 8.18
CA ASP A 29 -11.31 0.35 7.56
C ASP A 29 -11.15 0.71 6.08
N GLN A 30 -12.17 0.33 5.32
CA GLN A 30 -12.30 0.50 3.90
C GLN A 30 -12.11 1.95 3.42
N LYS A 31 -12.51 2.94 4.22
CA LYS A 31 -12.40 4.36 3.85
C LYS A 31 -10.96 4.84 3.96
N ASN A 32 -10.25 4.42 5.00
CA ASN A 32 -8.86 4.76 5.21
C ASN A 32 -7.94 4.09 4.20
N PHE A 33 -8.19 2.81 3.87
CA PHE A 33 -7.45 2.09 2.84
C PHE A 33 -7.57 2.79 1.48
N ASP A 34 -8.81 2.99 1.01
CA ASP A 34 -9.10 3.70 -0.23
C ASP A 34 -8.44 5.07 -0.32
N ALA A 35 -8.49 5.85 0.77
CA ALA A 35 -7.88 7.17 0.80
C ALA A 35 -6.36 7.11 0.63
N GLN A 36 -5.70 6.06 1.15
CA GLN A 36 -4.25 5.90 0.97
C GLN A 36 -3.91 5.37 -0.42
N VAL A 37 -4.68 4.41 -0.94
CA VAL A 37 -4.51 3.92 -2.31
C VAL A 37 -4.70 5.05 -3.33
N LYS A 38 -5.73 5.87 -3.15
CA LYS A 38 -5.97 7.04 -3.98
C LYS A 38 -4.81 8.02 -3.95
N PHE A 39 -4.29 8.35 -2.76
CA PHE A 39 -3.11 9.20 -2.62
C PHE A 39 -1.91 8.61 -3.37
N LEU A 40 -1.64 7.31 -3.21
CA LEU A 40 -0.52 6.65 -3.89
C LEU A 40 -0.62 6.73 -5.41
N VAL A 41 -1.83 6.64 -5.96
CA VAL A 41 -2.06 6.77 -7.40
C VAL A 41 -1.96 8.22 -7.88
N GLU A 42 -2.55 9.17 -7.15
CA GLU A 42 -2.54 10.60 -7.52
C GLU A 42 -1.14 11.21 -7.47
N GLU A 43 -0.33 10.84 -6.48
CA GLU A 43 1.09 11.24 -6.40
C GLU A 43 2.01 10.42 -7.30
N GLY A 44 1.45 9.42 -8.01
CA GLY A 44 2.18 8.64 -8.98
C GLY A 44 3.13 7.59 -8.41
N TYR A 45 3.01 7.22 -7.14
CA TYR A 45 3.76 6.13 -6.50
C TYR A 45 3.31 4.73 -6.98
N LEU A 46 2.03 4.59 -7.32
CA LEU A 46 1.41 3.34 -7.75
C LEU A 46 0.64 3.57 -9.06
N LYS A 47 0.71 2.61 -9.99
CA LYS A 47 -0.03 2.67 -11.27
C LYS A 47 -0.69 1.33 -11.60
N GLY A 48 -1.66 1.39 -12.51
CA GLY A 48 -2.30 0.21 -13.07
C GLY A 48 -3.48 -0.35 -12.25
N LEU A 49 -4.03 0.43 -11.33
CA LEU A 49 -5.27 0.08 -10.64
C LEU A 49 -6.49 0.31 -11.54
N PHE A 50 -7.51 -0.50 -11.37
CA PHE A 50 -8.78 -0.37 -12.08
C PHE A 50 -9.75 0.51 -11.30
N LYS A 51 -10.51 1.37 -11.99
CA LYS A 51 -11.57 2.17 -11.36
C LYS A 51 -12.93 1.49 -11.56
N GLY A 52 -13.56 1.06 -10.48
CA GLY A 52 -14.86 0.38 -10.48
C GLY A 52 -15.67 0.73 -9.24
N ASP A 53 -16.99 0.88 -9.38
CA ASP A 53 -17.92 1.20 -8.27
C ASP A 53 -17.49 2.41 -7.42
N GLY A 54 -16.88 3.41 -8.07
CA GLY A 54 -16.39 4.63 -7.42
C GLY A 54 -15.07 4.46 -6.65
N ARG A 55 -14.39 3.32 -6.77
CA ARG A 55 -13.19 2.95 -6.00
C ARG A 55 -12.06 2.45 -6.90
N LEU A 56 -10.85 2.36 -6.34
CA LEU A 56 -9.66 1.83 -7.01
C LEU A 56 -9.43 0.38 -6.57
N TRP A 57 -9.27 -0.51 -7.53
CA TRP A 57 -9.11 -1.95 -7.33
C TRP A 57 -7.75 -2.41 -7.80
N PHE A 58 -7.15 -3.29 -7.00
CA PHE A 58 -5.92 -4.00 -7.35
C PHE A 58 -6.20 -5.07 -8.42
N ASN A 59 -5.24 -5.27 -9.32
CA ASN A 59 -5.30 -6.24 -10.40
C ASN A 59 -3.91 -6.87 -10.57
N GLU A 60 -3.89 -8.20 -10.62
CA GLU A 60 -2.67 -9.02 -10.66
C GLU A 60 -1.78 -8.85 -11.91
N HIS A 61 -2.28 -8.20 -12.96
CA HIS A 61 -1.55 -8.05 -14.21
C HIS A 61 -1.03 -6.62 -14.46
N THR A 62 -1.67 -5.62 -13.88
CA THR A 62 -1.41 -4.22 -14.25
C THR A 62 -0.78 -3.39 -13.14
N VAL A 63 -1.01 -3.77 -11.88
CA VAL A 63 -0.50 -3.02 -10.72
C VAL A 63 1.02 -3.10 -10.66
N ARG A 64 1.67 -1.95 -10.51
CA ARG A 64 3.12 -1.84 -10.37
C ARG A 64 3.53 -0.56 -9.65
N LEU A 65 4.71 -0.61 -9.03
CA LEU A 65 5.40 0.58 -8.54
C LEU A 65 5.86 1.44 -9.72
N THR A 66 6.02 2.72 -9.45
CA THR A 66 6.82 3.62 -10.28
C THR A 66 8.18 3.84 -9.62
N GLU A 67 9.10 4.49 -10.33
CA GLU A 67 10.37 4.96 -9.76
C GLU A 67 10.14 5.79 -8.48
N ALA A 68 9.18 6.72 -8.49
CA ALA A 68 8.83 7.49 -7.29
C ALA A 68 8.32 6.59 -6.14
N GLY A 69 7.63 5.49 -6.45
CA GLY A 69 7.18 4.52 -5.45
C GLY A 69 8.34 3.73 -4.85
N GLU A 70 9.33 3.37 -5.66
CA GLU A 70 10.58 2.72 -5.22
C GLU A 70 11.40 3.67 -4.34
N ASP A 71 11.52 4.94 -4.75
CA ASP A 71 12.18 5.99 -3.97
C ASP A 71 11.50 6.17 -2.61
N TYR A 72 10.16 6.20 -2.59
CA TYR A 72 9.41 6.28 -1.33
C TYR A 72 9.75 5.12 -0.38
N LEU A 73 9.88 3.90 -0.89
CA LEU A 73 10.30 2.74 -0.08
C LEU A 73 11.73 2.90 0.45
N SER A 74 12.64 3.44 -0.37
CA SER A 74 14.04 3.69 0.00
C SER A 74 14.18 4.76 1.08
N GLU A 75 13.50 5.90 0.90
CA GLU A 75 13.49 7.02 1.84
C GLU A 75 12.90 6.63 3.21
N ASN A 76 11.93 5.72 3.21
CA ASN A 76 11.27 5.22 4.42
C ASN A 76 11.81 3.86 4.87
N SER A 77 13.05 3.53 4.51
CA SER A 77 13.68 2.23 4.79
C SER A 77 13.83 1.89 6.29
N THR A 78 13.67 2.87 7.19
CA THR A 78 13.52 2.62 8.63
C THR A 78 12.31 1.75 8.96
N PHE A 79 11.22 1.87 8.20
CA PHE A 79 10.06 1.00 8.33
C PHE A 79 10.37 -0.45 7.96
N ASN A 80 11.26 -0.67 6.98
CA ASN A 80 11.68 -2.02 6.57
C ASN A 80 12.26 -2.84 7.74
N LYS A 81 12.91 -2.18 8.71
CA LYS A 81 13.52 -2.85 9.86
C LYS A 81 12.49 -3.44 10.83
N THR A 82 11.27 -2.92 10.81
CA THR A 82 10.20 -3.29 11.74
C THR A 82 8.99 -3.92 11.04
N TYR A 83 8.87 -3.75 9.73
CA TYR A 83 7.80 -4.32 8.93
C TYR A 83 8.08 -5.79 8.61
N THR A 84 7.29 -6.69 9.19
CA THR A 84 7.43 -8.16 9.04
C THR A 84 6.43 -8.76 8.05
N GLY A 85 5.55 -7.94 7.45
CA GLY A 85 4.52 -8.35 6.49
C GLY A 85 3.09 -8.23 7.03
N LEU A 86 2.13 -8.79 6.30
CA LEU A 86 0.70 -8.66 6.60
C LEU A 86 0.27 -9.33 7.91
N LYS A 87 0.91 -10.44 8.31
CA LYS A 87 0.50 -11.21 9.50
C LYS A 87 0.50 -10.41 10.80
N GLU A 88 1.37 -9.41 10.93
CA GLU A 88 1.53 -8.58 12.14
C GLU A 88 1.23 -7.10 11.88
N ILE A 89 0.58 -6.80 10.75
CA ILE A 89 0.45 -5.44 10.26
C ILE A 89 -0.39 -4.55 11.18
N ARG A 90 -1.43 -5.11 11.79
CA ARG A 90 -2.31 -4.37 12.71
C ARG A 90 -1.56 -3.76 13.88
N ASP A 91 -0.68 -4.52 14.50
CA ASP A 91 0.08 -4.06 15.66
C ASP A 91 1.16 -3.09 15.19
N TRP A 92 1.81 -3.39 14.07
CA TRP A 92 2.82 -2.52 13.48
C TRP A 92 2.28 -1.12 13.08
N LEU A 93 1.03 -1.04 12.60
CA LEU A 93 0.34 0.22 12.26
C LEU A 93 -0.05 1.08 13.47
N LYS A 94 -0.02 0.52 14.67
CA LYS A 94 -0.35 1.20 15.95
C LYS A 94 0.88 1.66 16.71
N LEU A 95 2.01 0.99 16.54
CA LEU A 95 3.32 1.44 17.03
C LEU A 95 3.68 2.81 16.47
#